data_AF-A0A3D5K4B3-F1
#
_entry.id   AF-A0A3D5K4B3-F1
#
_cell.length_a   1.000
_cell.length_b   1.000
_cell.length_c   1.000
_cell.angle_alpha   90.00
_cell.angle_beta   90.00
_cell.angle_gamma   90.00
#
_symmetry.space_group_name_H-M   'P 1'
#
loop_
_entity.id
_entity.type
_entity.pdbx_description
1 polymer ?
#
loop_
_entity_poly.entity_id
_entity_poly.type
_entity_poly.pdbx_seq_one_letter_code
_entity_poly.pdbx_strand_id
1 'polypeptide(L)' 'MGGSAVTSAAVRTLVVGCPDWPLVALGVASDESALVLGAGRVVAATGPARAVGVALGQRRREA' A
#
# COMPACT_ATOMS: atom_id res chain seq x y z
N MET A 1 15.26 -46.62 18.99
CA MET A 1 14.27 -46.31 17.94
C MET A 1 13.31 -45.26 18.50
N GLY A 2 13.58 -43.98 18.27
CA GLY A 2 12.69 -42.88 18.66
C GLY A 2 12.34 -42.10 17.41
N GLY A 3 11.18 -42.39 16.83
CA GLY A 3 10.65 -41.62 15.70
C GLY A 3 10.11 -40.30 16.22
N SER A 4 10.79 -39.19 15.93
CA SER A 4 10.23 -37.86 16.16
C SER A 4 9.13 -37.65 15.14
N ALA A 5 7.88 -37.59 15.59
CA ALA A 5 6.77 -37.21 14.74
C ALA A 5 6.96 -35.74 14.34
N VAL A 6 7.21 -35.49 13.06
CA VAL A 6 7.09 -34.14 12.49
C VAL A 6 5.61 -33.79 12.55
N THR A 7 5.21 -33.00 13.54
CA THR A 7 3.88 -32.40 13.56
C THR A 7 3.77 -31.51 12.33
N SER A 8 2.94 -31.91 11.38
CA SER A 8 2.58 -31.05 10.23
C SER A 8 2.01 -29.75 10.77
N ALA A 9 2.79 -28.67 10.69
CA ALA A 9 2.35 -27.36 11.15
C ALA A 9 1.11 -26.93 10.37
N ALA A 10 0.07 -26.45 11.06
CA ALA A 10 -1.15 -25.97 10.42
C ALA A 10 -0.84 -24.74 9.54
N VAL A 11 -1.38 -24.73 8.31
CA VAL A 11 -1.23 -23.61 7.37
C VAL A 11 -1.94 -22.37 7.93
N ARG A 12 -1.26 -21.23 7.93
CA ARG A 12 -1.82 -19.92 8.27
C ARG A 12 -1.86 -19.05 7.03
N THR A 13 -3.04 -18.52 6.71
CA THR A 13 -3.25 -17.61 5.57
C THR A 13 -3.28 -16.17 6.05
N LEU A 14 -2.53 -15.28 5.39
CA LEU A 14 -2.52 -13.83 5.62
C LEU A 14 -3.00 -13.12 4.35
N VAL A 15 -3.81 -12.07 4.52
CA VAL A 15 -4.13 -11.09 3.47
C VAL A 15 -3.37 -9.80 3.79
N VAL A 16 -2.58 -9.32 2.84
CA VAL A 16 -1.85 -8.05 2.95
C VAL A 16 -2.44 -7.05 1.95
N GLY A 17 -2.82 -5.88 2.45
CA GLY A 17 -3.18 -4.74 1.62
C GLY A 17 -1.98 -3.82 1.43
N CYS A 18 -1.70 -3.41 0.19
CA CYS A 18 -0.68 -2.41 -0.13
C CYS A 18 -1.35 -1.19 -0.81
N PRO A 19 -1.92 -0.24 -0.04
CA PRO A 19 -2.64 0.90 -0.61
C PRO A 19 -1.73 1.82 -1.44
N ASP A 20 -0.46 1.91 -1.07
CA ASP A 20 0.54 2.75 -1.75
C ASP A 20 1.32 2.01 -2.85
N TRP A 21 0.90 0.78 -3.21
CA TRP A 21 1.55 0.00 -4.27
C TRP A 21 1.74 0.75 -5.59
N PRO A 22 0.78 1.57 -6.09
CA PRO A 22 1.00 2.34 -7.31
C PRO A 22 2.19 3.30 -7.22
N LEU A 23 2.48 3.88 -6.06
CA LEU A 23 3.64 4.76 -5.85
C LEU A 23 4.95 3.95 -5.86
N VAL A 24 4.96 2.81 -5.16
CA VAL A 24 6.10 1.89 -5.11
C VAL A 24 6.44 1.36 -6.51
N ALA A 25 5.43 0.94 -7.28
CA ALA A 25 5.59 0.43 -8.63
C ALA A 25 6.16 1.48 -9.60
N LEU A 26 5.90 2.77 -9.34
CA LEU A 26 6.45 3.90 -10.10
C LEU A 26 7.82 4.35 -9.60
N GLY A 27 8.35 3.76 -8.52
CA GLY A 27 9.64 4.13 -7.94
C GLY A 27 9.65 5.48 -7.24
N VAL A 28 8.49 5.97 -6.80
CA VAL A 28 8.37 7.25 -6.08
C VAL A 28 8.98 7.10 -4.68
N ALA A 29 9.85 8.05 -4.32
CA ALA A 29 10.47 8.07 -2.99
C ALA A 29 9.43 8.41 -1.91
N SER A 30 9.54 7.79 -0.73
CA SER A 30 8.52 7.94 0.33
C SER A 30 8.47 9.34 0.94
N ASP A 31 9.56 10.10 0.83
CA ASP A 31 9.73 11.47 1.30
C ASP A 31 9.39 12.52 0.23
N GLU A 32 9.14 12.11 -1.01
CA GLU A 32 8.64 12.98 -2.06
C GLU A 32 7.13 13.24 -1.87
N SER A 33 6.68 14.46 -2.14
CA SER A 33 5.24 14.78 -2.18
C SER A 33 4.64 14.37 -3.52
N ALA A 34 3.87 13.28 -3.53
CA ALA A 34 3.32 12.68 -4.74
C ALA A 34 1.98 11.98 -4.50
N LEU A 35 1.21 11.84 -5.58
CA LEU A 35 -0.05 11.11 -5.60
C LEU A 35 -0.22 10.40 -6.94
N VAL A 36 -1.04 9.34 -6.95
CA VAL A 36 -1.45 8.65 -8.18
C VAL A 36 -2.94 8.88 -8.40
N LEU A 37 -3.32 9.14 -9.64
CA LEU A 37 -4.70 9.34 -10.05
C LEU A 37 -5.22 8.15 -10.84
N GLY A 38 -6.45 7.73 -10.54
CA GLY A 38 -7.26 6.82 -11.33
C GLY A 38 -8.61 7.46 -11.62
N ALA A 39 -9.04 7.49 -12.87
CA ALA A 39 -10.30 8.13 -13.29
C ALA A 39 -10.49 9.56 -12.74
N GLY A 40 -9.41 10.34 -12.65
CA GLY A 40 -9.43 11.72 -12.14
C GLY A 40 -9.55 11.86 -10.61
N ARG A 41 -9.40 10.77 -9.86
CA ARG A 41 -9.44 10.73 -8.39
C ARG A 41 -8.14 10.18 -7.82
N VAL A 42 -7.77 10.63 -6.63
CA VAL A 42 -6.60 10.12 -5.90
C VAL A 42 -6.82 8.65 -5.52
N VAL A 43 -5.91 7.77 -5.94
CA VAL A 43 -5.93 6.33 -5.60
C VAL A 43 -4.76 5.91 -4.70
N ALA A 44 -3.70 6.70 -4.63
CA ALA A 44 -2.59 6.56 -3.70
C ALA A 44 -1.96 7.95 -3.45
N ALA A 45 -1.37 8.18 -2.28
CA ALA A 45 -0.68 9.44 -1.94
C ALA A 45 0.45 9.17 -0.94
N THR A 46 1.58 9.86 -1.06
CA THR A 46 2.69 9.72 -0.11
C THR A 46 2.39 10.39 1.23
N GLY A 47 3.19 10.10 2.26
CA GLY A 47 3.08 10.76 3.56
C GLY A 47 3.10 12.30 3.49
N PRO A 48 4.06 12.90 2.78
CA PRO A 48 4.11 14.36 2.59
C PRO A 48 2.87 14.92 1.87
N ALA A 49 2.34 14.24 0.85
CA ALA A 49 1.11 14.68 0.17
C ALA A 49 -0.10 14.64 1.11
N ARG A 50 -0.23 13.59 1.93
CA ARG A 50 -1.29 13.49 2.96
C ARG A 50 -1.17 14.60 4.01
N ALA A 51 0.05 14.98 4.38
CA ALA A 51 0.29 16.02 5.38
C ALA A 51 -0.22 17.41 4.94
N VAL A 52 -0.32 17.67 3.63
CA VAL A 52 -0.89 18.91 3.08
C VAL A 52 -2.38 18.81 2.73
N GLY A 53 -3.03 17.69 3.10
CA GLY A 53 -4.48 17.51 2.98
C GLY A 53 -4.95 16.65 1.81
N VAL A 54 -4.04 16.00 1.07
CA VAL A 54 -4.43 15.06 0.00
C VAL A 54 -5.08 13.81 0.59
N ALA A 55 -6.32 13.54 0.19
CA ALA A 55 -7.10 12.39 0.65
C ALA A 55 -7.42 11.42 -0.50
N LEU A 56 -7.56 10.13 -0.18
CA LEU A 56 -8.02 9.13 -1.15
C LEU A 56 -9.43 9.47 -1.66
N GLY A 57 -9.65 9.30 -2.96
CA GLY A 57 -10.92 9.58 -3.64
C GLY A 57 -11.17 11.05 -3.96
N GLN A 58 -10.36 11.98 -3.43
CA GLN A 58 -10.39 13.40 -3.73
C GLN A 58 -10.23 13.64 -5.23
N ARG A 59 -10.91 14.65 -5.79
CA ARG A 59 -10.78 14.97 -7.21
C ARG A 59 -9.41 15.62 -7.47
N ARG A 60 -8.83 15.38 -8.64
CA ARG A 60 -7.56 16.01 -9.08
C ARG A 60 -7.49 17.53 -8.92
N ARG A 61 -8.64 18.24 -8.95
CA ARG A 61 -8.68 19.72 -8.83
C ARG A 61 -8.70 20.20 -7.38
N GLU A 62 -9.06 19.31 -6.46
CA GLU A 62 -9.18 19.60 -5.03
C GLU A 62 -7.93 19.14 -4.28
N ALA A 63 -7.30 18.07 -4.76
CA ALA A 63 -6.01 17.56 -4.29
C ALA A 63 -4.86 18.43 -4.81
#